data_AF-A0A9W8G9B8-F1
#
_entry.id   AF-A0A9W8G9B8-F1
#
_cell.length_a   1.000
_cell.length_b   1.000
_cell.length_c   1.000
_cell.angle_alpha   90.00
_cell.angle_beta   90.00
_cell.angle_gamma   90.00
#
_symmetry.space_group_name_H-M   'P 1'
#
loop_
_entity.id
_entity.type
_entity.pdbx_description
1 polymer ?
#
loop_
_entity_poly.entity_id
_entity_poly.type
_entity_poly.pdbx_seq_one_letter_code
_entity_poly.pdbx_strand_id
1 'polypeptide(L)'
;MDTERSSIQKAQSAPLRRVSGKAWKEPKKATRRSMLTKSLKRTYEQRMREVQDQKAAKQLEKELKDEKQAQRQERIAKIVERRKRREEAEQLATQQEKMSQRKRMRVKRKELKARAHAKH
;
A
#
# COMPACT_ATOMS: atom_id res chain seq x y z
N MET A 1 -66.66 -16.14 25.81
CA MET A 1 -65.68 -15.11 26.24
C MET A 1 -65.10 -14.54 24.96
N ASP A 2 -65.86 -13.62 24.38
CA ASP A 2 -65.56 -12.98 23.11
C ASP A 2 -64.59 -11.82 23.26
N THR A 3 -63.94 -11.54 22.13
CA THR A 3 -63.37 -10.25 21.69
C THR A 3 -62.15 -9.71 22.42
N GLU A 4 -60.97 -9.83 21.79
CA GLU A 4 -60.10 -8.67 21.50
C GLU A 4 -59.39 -8.88 20.14
N ARG A 5 -60.09 -8.59 19.04
CA ARG A 5 -59.45 -8.21 17.77
C ARG A 5 -58.79 -6.85 18.02
N SER A 6 -57.49 -6.83 18.31
CA SER A 6 -56.75 -5.58 18.40
C SER A 6 -56.64 -4.95 17.01
N SER A 7 -57.46 -3.93 16.85
CA SER A 7 -57.50 -2.98 15.75
C SER A 7 -56.10 -2.48 15.40
N ILE A 8 -55.57 -2.91 14.24
CA ILE A 8 -54.45 -2.23 13.58
C ILE A 8 -55.01 -0.89 13.08
N GLN A 9 -54.95 0.11 13.95
CA GLN A 9 -55.25 1.49 13.58
C GLN A 9 -54.27 1.94 12.51
N LYS A 10 -54.76 2.04 11.28
CA LYS A 10 -54.08 2.63 10.14
C LYS A 10 -53.85 4.11 10.43
N ALA A 11 -52.66 4.45 10.90
CA ALA A 11 -52.24 5.83 11.13
C ALA A 11 -52.44 6.64 9.85
N GLN A 12 -53.38 7.60 9.88
CA GLN A 12 -53.56 8.55 8.80
C GLN A 12 -52.37 9.53 8.81
N SER A 13 -51.44 9.35 7.87
CA SER A 13 -50.35 10.30 7.66
C SER A 13 -50.92 11.65 7.23
N ALA A 14 -50.68 12.69 8.01
CA ALA A 14 -51.01 14.07 7.65
C ALA A 14 -50.43 14.43 6.27
N PRO A 15 -51.14 15.22 5.43
CA PRO A 15 -50.65 15.57 4.11
C PRO A 15 -49.54 16.62 4.23
N LEU A 16 -48.27 16.19 4.33
CA LEU A 16 -47.10 17.04 4.07
C LEU A 16 -47.09 17.39 2.56
N ARG A 17 -47.86 18.39 2.14
CA ARG A 17 -48.06 18.65 0.71
C ARG A 17 -47.06 19.67 0.16
N ARG A 18 -46.33 19.26 -0.88
CA ARG A 18 -45.63 20.13 -1.86
C ARG A 18 -46.50 20.47 -3.08
N VAL A 19 -47.80 20.16 -3.07
CA VAL A 19 -48.76 20.43 -4.17
C VAL A 19 -50.16 20.68 -3.58
N SER A 20 -51.04 21.41 -4.28
CA SER A 20 -52.33 21.97 -3.81
C SER A 20 -53.42 20.98 -3.35
N GLY A 21 -53.90 21.16 -2.10
CA GLY A 21 -55.32 21.43 -1.81
C GLY A 21 -56.35 20.30 -1.64
N LYS A 22 -56.08 19.02 -1.93
CA LYS A 22 -57.10 17.95 -1.81
C LYS A 22 -56.66 16.83 -0.86
N ALA A 23 -57.32 16.74 0.30
CA ALA A 23 -57.03 15.79 1.38
C ALA A 23 -57.36 14.33 1.00
N TRP A 24 -58.33 14.11 0.11
CA TRP A 24 -58.70 12.77 -0.38
C TRP A 24 -57.76 12.20 -1.46
N LYS A 25 -56.73 12.95 -1.87
CA LYS A 25 -55.74 12.46 -2.85
C LYS A 25 -54.54 11.89 -2.11
N GLU A 26 -54.26 10.61 -2.34
CA GLU A 26 -53.04 9.98 -1.84
C GLU A 26 -51.78 10.68 -2.37
N PRO A 27 -50.72 10.82 -1.54
CA PRO A 27 -49.45 11.37 -1.98
C PRO A 27 -48.84 10.49 -3.07
N LYS A 28 -48.69 11.04 -4.28
CA LYS A 28 -48.06 10.33 -5.39
C LYS A 28 -46.56 10.17 -5.11
N LYS A 29 -46.04 8.94 -5.18
CA LYS A 29 -44.60 8.70 -5.26
C LYS A 29 -44.08 9.12 -6.64
N ALA A 30 -42.81 9.53 -6.70
CA ALA A 30 -42.16 9.85 -7.96
C ALA A 30 -42.17 8.64 -8.92
N THR A 31 -42.65 8.84 -10.15
CA THR A 31 -42.70 7.79 -11.17
C THR A 31 -41.29 7.39 -11.59
N ARG A 32 -40.90 6.13 -11.35
CA ARG A 32 -39.61 5.58 -11.82
C ARG A 32 -39.77 5.07 -13.25
N ARG A 33 -39.17 5.77 -14.21
CA ARG A 33 -39.20 5.37 -15.64
C ARG A 33 -38.21 4.23 -15.91
N SER A 34 -38.59 3.29 -16.78
CA SER A 34 -37.73 2.16 -17.20
C SER A 34 -36.45 2.61 -17.93
N MET A 35 -36.54 3.70 -18.69
CA MET A 35 -35.42 4.29 -19.46
C MET A 35 -34.44 5.12 -18.62
N LEU A 36 -34.59 5.16 -17.28
CA LEU A 36 -33.61 5.85 -16.43
C LEU A 36 -32.22 5.19 -16.56
N THR A 37 -31.17 6.02 -16.51
CA THR A 37 -29.79 5.53 -16.48
C THR A 37 -29.54 4.77 -15.16
N LYS A 38 -28.55 3.86 -15.16
CA LYS A 38 -28.25 3.01 -13.99
C LYS A 38 -27.94 3.82 -12.72
N SER A 39 -27.30 4.99 -12.87
CA SER A 39 -26.98 5.88 -11.75
C SER A 39 -28.22 6.53 -11.14
N LEU A 40 -29.20 6.92 -11.97
CA LEU A 40 -30.49 7.49 -11.56
C LEU A 40 -31.48 6.43 -11.05
N LYS A 41 -31.27 5.16 -11.38
CA LYS A 41 -32.05 4.02 -10.86
C LYS A 41 -31.71 3.68 -9.42
N ARG A 42 -30.47 3.93 -8.98
CA ARG A 42 -29.97 3.65 -7.62
C ARG A 42 -30.31 4.78 -6.66
N THR A 43 -30.62 4.44 -5.41
CA THR A 43 -30.77 5.44 -4.35
C THR A 43 -29.41 6.03 -3.98
N TYR A 44 -29.40 7.22 -3.37
CA TYR A 44 -28.17 7.80 -2.85
C TYR A 44 -27.47 6.88 -1.85
N GLU A 45 -28.23 6.26 -0.95
CA GLU A 45 -27.72 5.30 0.03
C GLU A 45 -27.02 4.11 -0.62
N GLN A 46 -27.58 3.54 -1.69
CA GLN A 46 -26.96 2.44 -2.44
C GLN A 46 -25.63 2.87 -3.07
N ARG A 47 -25.58 4.07 -3.66
CA ARG A 47 -24.35 4.61 -4.23
C ARG A 47 -23.29 4.88 -3.16
N MET A 48 -23.70 5.36 -1.99
CA MET A 48 -22.78 5.62 -0.88
C MET A 48 -22.20 4.32 -0.31
N ARG A 49 -23.01 3.26 -0.19
CA ARG A 49 -22.52 1.93 0.20
C ARG A 49 -21.49 1.40 -0.79
N GLU A 50 -21.79 1.43 -2.09
CA GLU A 50 -20.84 1.01 -3.14
C GLU A 50 -19.53 1.80 -3.11
N VAL A 51 -19.59 3.12 -2.86
CA VAL A 51 -18.39 3.95 -2.72
C VAL A 51 -17.59 3.60 -1.47
N GLN A 52 -18.26 3.30 -0.35
CA GLN A 52 -17.60 2.87 0.89
C GLN A 52 -16.89 1.52 0.70
N ASP A 53 -17.57 0.56 0.09
CA ASP A 53 -17.01 -0.77 -0.21
C ASP A 53 -15.78 -0.66 -1.12
N GLN A 54 -15.87 0.17 -2.17
CA GLN A 54 -14.74 0.42 -3.07
C GLN A 54 -13.57 1.12 -2.36
N LYS A 55 -13.85 2.03 -1.43
CA LYS A 55 -12.80 2.69 -0.64
C LYS A 55 -12.10 1.71 0.28
N ALA A 56 -12.86 0.85 0.97
CA ALA A 56 -12.30 -0.19 1.82
C ALA A 56 -11.43 -1.17 1.02
N ALA A 57 -11.91 -1.62 -0.15
CA ALA A 57 -11.13 -2.50 -1.02
C ALA A 57 -9.82 -1.84 -1.50
N LYS A 58 -9.86 -0.56 -1.89
CA LYS A 58 -8.67 0.19 -2.30
C LYS A 58 -7.67 0.42 -1.17
N GLN A 59 -8.16 0.63 0.05
CA GLN A 59 -7.30 0.75 1.23
C GLN A 59 -6.55 -0.57 1.49
N LEU A 60 -7.26 -1.69 1.50
CA LEU A 60 -6.65 -3.01 1.63
C LEU A 60 -5.65 -3.30 0.51
N GLU A 61 -6.00 -2.99 -0.74
CA GLU A 61 -5.08 -3.15 -1.88
C GLU A 61 -3.80 -2.33 -1.71
N LYS A 62 -3.92 -1.10 -1.18
CA LYS A 62 -2.78 -0.23 -0.94
C LYS A 62 -1.90 -0.78 0.18
N GLU A 63 -2.48 -1.20 1.30
CA GLU A 63 -1.76 -1.79 2.43
C GLU A 63 -0.93 -3.00 1.98
N LEU A 64 -1.54 -3.92 1.21
CA LEU A 64 -0.85 -5.10 0.67
C LEU A 64 0.29 -4.75 -0.29
N LYS A 65 0.12 -3.71 -1.12
CA LYS A 65 1.17 -3.24 -2.03
C LYS A 65 2.32 -2.62 -1.26
N ASP A 66 2.03 -1.78 -0.27
CA ASP A 66 3.02 -1.10 0.55
C ASP A 66 3.85 -2.13 1.34
N GLU A 67 3.21 -3.15 1.94
CA GLU A 67 3.89 -4.26 2.60
C GLU A 67 4.82 -5.04 1.65
N LYS A 68 4.34 -5.39 0.45
CA LYS A 68 5.14 -6.11 -0.55
C LYS A 68 6.33 -5.28 -1.02
N GLN A 69 6.16 -3.97 -1.18
CA GLN A 69 7.24 -3.07 -1.55
C GLN A 69 8.26 -2.93 -0.44
N ALA A 70 7.84 -2.78 0.82
CA ALA A 70 8.71 -2.74 1.98
C ALA A 70 9.59 -4.01 2.07
N GLN A 71 8.97 -5.20 1.95
CA GLN A 71 9.72 -6.46 1.95
C GLN A 71 10.74 -6.54 0.80
N ARG A 72 10.39 -6.05 -0.39
CA ARG A 72 11.31 -6.01 -1.53
C ARG A 72 12.47 -5.06 -1.26
N GLN A 73 12.19 -3.88 -0.72
CA GLN A 73 13.22 -2.89 -0.40
C GLN A 73 14.17 -3.41 0.68
N GLU A 74 13.67 -4.07 1.73
CA GLU A 74 14.51 -4.72 2.74
C GLU A 74 15.46 -5.76 2.15
N ARG A 75 14.96 -6.60 1.23
CA ARG A 75 15.81 -7.59 0.54
C ARG A 75 16.91 -6.92 -0.27
N ILE A 76 16.57 -5.87 -1.02
CA ILE A 76 17.53 -5.10 -1.81
C ILE A 76 18.56 -4.45 -0.88
N ALA A 77 18.14 -3.80 0.21
CA ALA A 77 19.03 -3.18 1.18
C ALA A 77 20.02 -4.18 1.76
N LYS A 78 19.55 -5.35 2.20
CA LYS A 78 20.41 -6.44 2.71
C LYS A 78 21.43 -6.91 1.67
N ILE A 79 21.04 -7.02 0.39
CA ILE A 79 21.96 -7.42 -0.69
C ILE A 79 23.01 -6.33 -0.93
N VAL A 80 22.59 -5.07 -0.99
CA VAL A 80 23.48 -3.92 -1.20
C VAL A 80 24.50 -3.81 -0.06
N GLU A 81 24.05 -3.93 1.19
CA GLU A 81 24.95 -3.94 2.35
C GLU A 81 25.96 -5.08 2.31
N ARG A 82 25.53 -6.29 1.92
CA ARG A 82 26.44 -7.43 1.75
C ARG A 82 27.48 -7.19 0.66
N ARG A 83 27.09 -6.57 -0.46
CA ARG A 83 28.01 -6.23 -1.55
C ARG A 83 29.01 -5.17 -1.11
N LYS A 84 28.54 -4.07 -0.50
CA LYS A 84 29.42 -3.02 0.05
C LYS A 84 30.44 -3.57 1.04
N ARG A 85 30.01 -4.42 1.99
CA ARG A 85 30.91 -5.05 2.96
C ARG A 85 31.97 -5.94 2.29
N ARG A 86 31.61 -6.67 1.23
CA ARG A 86 32.57 -7.49 0.46
C ARG A 86 33.56 -6.61 -0.29
N GLU A 87 33.07 -5.59 -0.99
CA GLU A 87 33.90 -4.64 -1.72
C GLU A 87 34.90 -3.92 -0.79
N GLU A 88 34.45 -3.48 0.39
CA GLU A 88 35.31 -2.88 1.42
C GLU A 88 36.37 -3.89 1.92
N ALA A 89 35.98 -5.14 2.18
CA ALA A 89 36.91 -6.18 2.61
C ALA A 89 37.96 -6.50 1.52
N GLU A 90 37.55 -6.60 0.25
CA GLU A 90 38.45 -6.82 -0.89
C GLU A 90 39.40 -5.63 -1.09
N GLN A 91 38.91 -4.39 -0.96
CA GLN A 91 39.75 -3.20 -1.02
C GLN A 91 40.80 -3.20 0.10
N LEU A 92 40.42 -3.54 1.33
CA LEU A 92 41.37 -3.65 2.44
C LEU A 92 42.39 -4.76 2.21
N ALA A 93 41.96 -5.93 1.73
CA ALA A 93 42.85 -7.04 1.40
C ALA A 93 43.88 -6.65 0.32
N THR A 94 43.43 -6.05 -0.77
CA THR A 94 44.34 -5.61 -1.85
C THR A 94 45.33 -4.53 -1.39
N GLN A 95 44.92 -3.63 -0.48
CA GLN A 95 45.82 -2.65 0.13
C GLN A 95 46.87 -3.34 1.02
N GLN A 96 46.46 -4.29 1.86
CA GLN A 96 47.38 -5.06 2.70
C GLN A 96 48.38 -5.86 1.87
N GLU A 97 47.92 -6.50 0.79
CA GLU A 97 48.78 -7.22 -0.16
C GLU A 97 49.80 -6.29 -0.81
N LYS A 98 49.39 -5.12 -1.29
CA LYS A 98 50.30 -4.10 -1.84
C LYS A 98 51.37 -3.70 -0.83
N MET A 99 51.00 -3.51 0.43
CA MET A 99 51.96 -3.17 1.49
C MET A 99 52.92 -4.33 1.80
N SER A 100 52.41 -5.57 1.84
CA SER A 100 53.22 -6.78 1.99
C SER A 100 54.21 -6.96 0.84
N GLN A 101 53.77 -6.74 -0.41
CA GLN A 101 54.63 -6.75 -1.59
C GLN A 101 55.74 -5.69 -1.50
N ARG A 102 55.41 -4.46 -1.11
CA ARG A 102 56.41 -3.39 -0.89
C ARG A 102 57.46 -3.80 0.15
N LYS A 103 57.04 -4.44 1.25
CA LYS A 103 57.96 -4.98 2.27
C LYS A 103 58.88 -6.06 1.68
N ARG A 104 58.33 -7.02 0.93
CA ARG A 104 59.12 -8.07 0.24
C ARG A 104 60.15 -7.48 -0.72
N MET A 105 59.77 -6.47 -1.51
CA MET A 105 60.69 -5.78 -2.41
C MET A 105 61.81 -5.05 -1.66
N ARG A 106 61.52 -4.44 -0.51
CA ARG A 106 62.54 -3.81 0.35
C ARG A 106 63.55 -4.82 0.88
N VAL A 107 63.09 -5.99 1.32
CA VAL A 107 63.97 -7.09 1.77
C VAL A 107 64.88 -7.57 0.64
N LYS A 108 64.32 -7.89 -0.53
CA LYS A 108 65.10 -8.28 -1.73
C LYS A 108 66.16 -7.23 -2.10
N ARG A 109 65.82 -5.94 -2.05
CA ARG A 109 66.79 -4.85 -2.30
C ARG A 109 67.92 -4.83 -1.28
N LYS A 110 67.63 -5.09 0.01
CA LYS A 110 68.67 -5.18 1.06
C LYS A 110 69.58 -6.38 0.83
N GLU A 111 69.02 -7.55 0.53
CA GLU A 111 69.79 -8.77 0.23
C GLU A 111 70.71 -8.58 -0.98
N LEU A 112 70.20 -7.97 -2.06
CA LEU A 112 71.01 -7.65 -3.24
C LEU A 112 72.17 -6.71 -2.90
N LYS A 113 71.93 -5.68 -2.09
CA LYS A 113 72.98 -4.75 -1.63
C LYS A 113 74.03 -5.46 -0.76
N ALA A 114 73.59 -6.27 0.19
CA ALA A 114 74.49 -7.05 1.06
C ALA A 114 75.35 -8.02 0.24
N ARG A 115 74.75 -8.71 -0.74
CA ARG A 115 75.47 -9.62 -1.64
C ARG A 115 76.46 -8.89 -2.55
N ALA A 116 76.10 -7.70 -3.04
CA ALA A 116 77.02 -6.87 -3.83
C ALA A 116 78.21 -6.39 -2.99
N HIS A 117 77.97 -5.97 -1.75
CA HIS A 117 79.03 -5.57 -0.83
C HIS A 117 79.90 -6.76 -0.38
N ALA A 118 79.35 -7.97 -0.26
CA ALA A 118 80.13 -9.17 0.08
C ALA A 118 80.98 -9.71 -1.09
N LYS A 119 80.78 -9.19 -2.31
CA LYS A 119 81.54 -9.56 -3.51
C LYS A 119 82.72 -8.64 -3.82
N HIS A 120 82.84 -7.52 -3.10
CA HIS A 120 83.96 -6.59 -3.14
C HIS A 120 84.75 -6.71 -1.85
#